data_AF-A0A3Q2QH27-F1
#
_entry.id   AF-A0A3Q2QH27-F1
#
_cell.length_a   1.000
_cell.length_b   1.000
_cell.length_c   1.000
_cell.angle_alpha   90.00
_cell.angle_beta   90.00
_cell.angle_gamma   90.00
#
_symmetry.space_group_name_H-M   'P 1'
#
loop_
_entity.id
_entity.type
_entity.pdbx_description
1 polymer ?
#
loop_
_entity_poly.entity_id
_entity_poly.type
_entity_poly.pdbx_seq_one_letter_code
_entity_poly.pdbx_strand_id
1 'polypeptide(L)'
;MTAFQRKLGLFIDGFSSPRANLAHFPTCAEIHKESPQCEKQIQKYRADLEKVQEQFNNRFQDFHEMQPRIALFTDPLSAAVSAQPSEQQLKLCKLQADPFFQAKRNERGISFWRLLPEARFPHLRDFALSMASMFGSTYVCESSFSTMKHIKSKERNRLTDEILFYLMPTLCNRVTPETCEKASCGSMDSFYSNPKTPARQTS
;
A
#
# COMPACT_ATOMS: atom_id res chain seq x y z
N MET A 1 -7.24 1.91 -7.19
CA MET A 1 -8.52 1.29 -6.75
C MET A 1 -9.67 2.30 -6.77
N THR A 2 -9.48 3.51 -6.23
CA THR A 2 -10.51 4.57 -6.17
C THR A 2 -11.14 4.94 -7.52
N ALA A 3 -10.37 5.01 -8.62
CA ALA A 3 -10.91 5.34 -9.94
C ALA A 3 -11.92 4.32 -10.45
N PHE A 4 -11.71 3.02 -10.19
CA PHE A 4 -12.64 1.97 -10.61
C PHE A 4 -13.94 2.04 -9.80
N GLN A 5 -13.86 2.18 -8.47
CA GLN A 5 -15.04 2.37 -7.62
C GLN A 5 -15.86 3.60 -8.02
N ARG A 6 -15.19 4.73 -8.34
CA ARG A 6 -15.85 5.95 -8.83
C ARG A 6 -16.55 5.73 -10.17
N LYS A 7 -15.91 5.00 -11.10
CA LYS A 7 -16.54 4.64 -12.38
C LYS A 7 -17.77 3.75 -12.18
N LEU A 8 -17.70 2.75 -11.29
CA LEU A 8 -18.85 1.91 -10.95
C LEU A 8 -20.01 2.75 -10.40
N GLY A 9 -19.73 3.65 -9.44
CA GLY A 9 -20.74 4.58 -8.91
C GLY A 9 -21.39 5.41 -10.00
N LEU A 10 -20.57 6.02 -10.88
CA LEU A 10 -21.05 6.82 -12.00
C LEU A 10 -21.96 6.03 -12.95
N PHE A 11 -21.63 4.77 -13.23
CA PHE A 11 -22.47 3.91 -14.07
C PHE A 11 -23.79 3.57 -13.39
N ILE A 12 -23.76 3.19 -12.11
CA ILE A 12 -24.97 2.89 -11.32
C ILE A 12 -25.89 4.13 -11.26
N ASP A 13 -25.33 5.30 -11.00
CA ASP A 13 -26.07 6.58 -10.96
C ASP A 13 -26.69 6.90 -12.34
N GLY A 14 -25.93 6.67 -13.41
CA GLY A 14 -26.40 6.84 -14.79
C GLY A 14 -27.61 5.95 -15.12
N PHE A 15 -27.63 4.71 -14.63
CA PHE A 15 -28.76 3.79 -14.79
C PHE A 15 -29.93 4.05 -13.82
N SER A 16 -29.74 4.90 -12.81
CA SER A 16 -30.76 5.25 -11.82
C SER A 16 -31.70 6.37 -12.26
N SER A 17 -31.31 7.12 -13.29
CA SER A 17 -32.06 8.28 -13.77
C SER A 17 -33.34 7.87 -14.53
N PRO A 18 -34.42 8.68 -14.52
CA PRO A 18 -35.67 8.39 -15.25
C PRO A 18 -35.46 8.19 -16.76
N ARG A 19 -34.39 8.76 -17.30
CA ARG A 19 -33.81 8.41 -18.59
C ARG A 19 -32.40 7.91 -18.32
N ALA A 20 -32.13 6.65 -18.62
CA ALA A 20 -30.82 6.07 -18.39
C ALA A 20 -29.75 6.87 -19.15
N ASN A 21 -28.73 7.34 -18.43
CA ASN A 21 -27.58 8.01 -19.03
C ASN A 21 -26.62 6.95 -19.59
N LEU A 22 -26.73 6.68 -20.88
CA LEU A 22 -25.96 5.66 -21.60
C LEU A 22 -24.73 6.24 -22.32
N ALA A 23 -24.28 7.46 -21.98
CA ALA A 23 -23.16 8.11 -22.66
C ALA A 23 -21.85 7.29 -22.64
N HIS A 24 -21.69 6.41 -21.64
CA HIS A 24 -20.53 5.53 -21.49
C HIS A 24 -20.74 4.13 -22.09
N PHE A 25 -21.94 3.84 -22.60
CA PHE A 25 -22.33 2.55 -23.15
C PHE A 25 -23.00 2.75 -24.53
N PRO A 26 -22.23 3.16 -25.57
CA PRO A 26 -22.78 3.53 -26.87
C PRO A 26 -23.61 2.41 -27.51
N THR A 27 -23.19 1.15 -27.38
CA THR A 27 -23.97 0.00 -27.87
C THR A 27 -25.32 -0.14 -27.15
N CYS A 28 -25.35 0.10 -25.83
CA CYS A 28 -26.62 0.10 -25.08
C CYS A 28 -27.51 1.27 -25.50
N ALA A 29 -26.92 2.43 -25.80
CA ALA A 29 -27.65 3.60 -26.29
C ALA A 29 -28.32 3.33 -27.65
N GLU A 30 -27.63 2.67 -28.58
CA GLU A 30 -28.21 2.30 -29.87
C GLU A 30 -29.32 1.25 -29.73
N ILE A 31 -29.11 0.20 -28.93
CA ILE A 31 -30.14 -0.82 -28.67
C ILE A 31 -31.39 -0.21 -28.03
N HIS A 32 -31.22 0.76 -27.12
CA HIS A 32 -32.34 1.43 -26.46
C HIS A 32 -33.15 2.32 -27.43
N LYS A 33 -32.51 2.92 -28.45
CA LYS A 33 -33.21 3.65 -29.52
C LYS A 33 -34.05 2.72 -30.39
N GLU A 34 -33.53 1.53 -30.69
CA GLU A 34 -34.19 0.54 -31.56
C GLU A 34 -35.28 -0.26 -30.84
N SER A 35 -35.17 -0.48 -29.53
CA SER A 35 -36.14 -1.23 -28.74
C SER A 35 -36.34 -0.66 -27.33
N PRO A 36 -37.44 0.08 -27.08
CA PRO A 36 -37.78 0.63 -25.76
C PRO A 36 -38.02 -0.43 -24.68
N GLN A 37 -38.23 -1.70 -25.07
CA GLN A 37 -38.49 -2.82 -24.16
C GLN A 37 -37.23 -3.28 -23.41
N CYS A 38 -36.05 -2.78 -23.80
CA CYS A 38 -34.77 -3.08 -23.16
C CYS A 38 -34.57 -2.40 -21.79
N GLU A 39 -35.53 -1.62 -21.28
CA GLU A 39 -35.50 -1.02 -19.94
C GLU A 39 -35.23 -2.06 -18.84
N LYS A 40 -35.86 -3.25 -18.94
CA LYS A 40 -35.64 -4.36 -17.99
C LYS A 40 -34.18 -4.86 -18.01
N GLN A 41 -33.53 -4.80 -19.16
CA GLN A 41 -32.13 -5.22 -19.33
C GLN A 41 -31.18 -4.19 -18.69
N ILE A 42 -31.48 -2.90 -18.81
CA ILE A 42 -30.75 -1.82 -18.15
C ILE A 42 -30.83 -1.98 -16.63
N GLN A 43 -32.01 -2.27 -16.09
CA GLN A 43 -32.19 -2.55 -14.65
C GLN A 43 -31.40 -3.79 -14.20
N LYS A 44 -31.32 -4.84 -15.04
CA LYS A 44 -30.48 -6.00 -14.75
C LYS A 44 -29.00 -5.62 -14.68
N TYR A 45 -28.48 -4.86 -15.65
CA TYR A 45 -27.08 -4.43 -15.64
C TYR A 45 -26.75 -3.54 -14.44
N ARG A 46 -27.68 -2.69 -14.03
CA ARG A 46 -27.57 -1.93 -12.78
C ARG A 46 -27.40 -2.87 -11.59
N ALA A 47 -28.28 -3.86 -11.42
CA ALA A 47 -28.19 -4.82 -10.31
C ALA A 47 -26.87 -5.60 -10.33
N ASP A 48 -26.40 -5.99 -11.52
CA ASP A 48 -25.10 -6.66 -11.68
C ASP A 48 -23.94 -5.72 -11.25
N LEU A 49 -23.99 -4.43 -11.60
CA LEU A 49 -22.97 -3.45 -11.19
C LEU A 49 -23.00 -3.16 -9.68
N GLU A 50 -24.18 -3.07 -9.08
CA GLU A 50 -24.34 -2.92 -7.63
C GLU A 50 -23.71 -4.13 -6.90
N LYS A 51 -23.96 -5.35 -7.40
CA LYS A 51 -23.33 -6.57 -6.87
C LYS A 51 -21.82 -6.55 -7.03
N VAL A 52 -21.30 -6.12 -8.18
CA VAL A 52 -19.84 -5.98 -8.38
C VAL A 52 -19.24 -4.95 -7.42
N GLN A 53 -19.93 -3.83 -7.20
CA GLN A 53 -19.49 -2.79 -6.27
C GLN A 53 -19.45 -3.32 -4.83
N GLU A 54 -20.48 -4.04 -4.40
CA GLU A 54 -20.54 -4.67 -3.07
C GLU A 54 -19.40 -5.68 -2.90
N GLN A 55 -19.24 -6.61 -3.84
CA GLN A 55 -18.17 -7.62 -3.78
C GLN A 55 -16.78 -6.98 -3.77
N PHE A 56 -16.58 -5.90 -4.53
CA PHE A 56 -15.34 -5.15 -4.51
C PHE A 56 -15.09 -4.52 -3.14
N ASN A 57 -16.08 -3.85 -2.56
CA ASN A 57 -15.95 -3.21 -1.26
C ASN A 57 -15.65 -4.24 -0.16
N ASN A 58 -16.35 -5.38 -0.16
CA ASN A 58 -16.13 -6.45 0.81
C ASN A 58 -14.73 -7.08 0.67
N ARG A 59 -14.31 -7.36 -0.56
CA ARG A 59 -13.01 -8.00 -0.83
C ARG A 59 -11.82 -7.13 -0.45
N PHE A 60 -11.98 -5.81 -0.49
CA PHE A 60 -10.89 -4.85 -0.28
C PHE A 60 -11.11 -3.94 0.94
N GLN A 61 -11.96 -4.37 1.87
CA GLN A 61 -12.27 -3.62 3.09
C GLN A 61 -11.02 -3.37 3.94
N ASP A 62 -10.18 -4.39 4.07
CA ASP A 62 -8.87 -4.34 4.74
C ASP A 62 -7.95 -3.25 4.17
N PHE A 63 -7.92 -3.09 2.84
CA PHE A 63 -7.16 -2.01 2.19
C PHE A 63 -7.71 -0.62 2.54
N HIS A 64 -9.03 -0.49 2.69
CA HIS A 64 -9.67 0.76 3.12
C HIS A 64 -9.34 1.08 4.59
N GLU A 65 -9.38 0.09 5.47
CA GLU A 65 -9.01 0.20 6.88
C GLU A 65 -7.51 0.51 7.07
N MET A 66 -6.67 0.08 6.12
CA MET A 66 -5.23 0.37 6.13
C MET A 66 -4.90 1.77 5.57
N GLN A 67 -5.80 2.43 4.83
CA GLN A 67 -5.51 3.73 4.20
C GLN A 67 -4.96 4.79 5.18
N PRO A 68 -5.51 5.00 6.39
CA PRO A 68 -4.97 5.98 7.32
C PRO A 68 -3.52 5.70 7.71
N ARG A 69 -3.17 4.42 7.86
CA ARG A 69 -1.80 3.98 8.18
C ARG A 69 -0.87 4.18 6.98
N ILE A 70 -1.31 3.85 5.77
CA ILE A 70 -0.53 4.08 4.53
C ILE A 70 -0.26 5.57 4.33
N ALA A 71 -1.28 6.41 4.57
CA ALA A 71 -1.17 7.86 4.48
C ALA A 71 -0.15 8.40 5.50
N LEU A 72 -0.23 7.94 6.76
CA LEU A 72 0.76 8.27 7.78
C LEU A 72 2.18 7.87 7.36
N PHE A 73 2.35 6.63 6.90
CA PHE A 73 3.67 6.11 6.50
C PHE A 73 4.27 6.87 5.31
N THR A 74 3.45 7.32 4.38
CA THR A 74 3.88 7.98 3.14
C THR A 74 4.18 9.47 3.37
N ASP A 75 3.29 10.16 4.08
CA ASP A 75 3.40 11.59 4.40
C ASP A 75 3.02 11.87 5.86
N PRO A 76 3.95 11.65 6.80
CA PRO A 76 3.67 11.82 8.23
C PRO A 76 3.41 13.27 8.63
N LEU A 77 3.88 14.25 7.85
CA LEU A 77 3.67 15.67 8.17
C LEU A 77 2.28 16.16 7.76
N SER A 78 1.68 15.56 6.73
CA SER A 78 0.32 15.90 6.26
C SER A 78 -0.75 14.92 6.74
N ALA A 79 -0.36 13.84 7.42
CA ALA A 79 -1.28 12.80 7.87
C ALA A 79 -2.32 13.36 8.86
N ALA A 80 -3.58 12.98 8.67
CA ALA A 80 -4.66 13.34 9.57
C ALA A 80 -4.47 12.66 10.92
N VAL A 81 -4.16 13.44 11.96
CA VAL A 81 -3.92 12.94 13.32
C VAL A 81 -5.15 12.21 13.88
N SER A 82 -6.34 12.76 13.68
CA SER A 82 -7.60 12.18 14.16
C SER A 82 -7.92 10.80 13.57
N ALA A 83 -7.33 10.45 12.43
CA ALA A 83 -7.51 9.16 11.78
C ALA A 83 -6.53 8.07 12.27
N GLN A 84 -5.61 8.41 13.19
CA GLN A 84 -4.62 7.49 13.75
C GLN A 84 -5.05 6.94 15.12
N PRO A 85 -4.52 5.78 15.56
CA PRO A 85 -4.75 5.25 16.90
C PRO A 85 -4.38 6.24 18.00
N SER A 86 -5.16 6.30 19.08
CA SER A 86 -5.01 7.26 20.17
C SER A 86 -3.60 7.32 20.77
N GLU A 87 -2.92 6.18 20.83
CA GLU A 87 -1.54 6.04 21.32
C GLU A 87 -0.52 6.84 20.49
N GLN A 88 -0.80 7.07 19.21
CA GLN A 88 0.09 7.78 18.28
C GLN A 88 -0.25 9.26 18.13
N GLN A 89 -1.50 9.66 18.40
CA GLN A 89 -2.01 11.00 18.06
C GLN A 89 -1.20 12.13 18.70
N LEU A 90 -1.01 12.11 20.03
CA LEU A 90 -0.26 13.14 20.74
C LEU A 90 1.20 13.22 20.28
N LYS A 91 1.77 12.08 19.92
CA LYS A 91 3.14 12.01 19.45
C LYS A 91 3.29 12.55 18.03
N LEU A 92 2.31 12.25 17.19
CA LEU A 92 2.22 12.78 15.83
C LEU A 92 2.04 14.29 15.85
N CYS A 93 1.20 14.86 16.73
CA CYS A 93 1.10 16.31 16.90
C CYS A 93 2.47 16.94 17.23
N LYS A 94 3.21 16.35 18.17
CA LYS A 94 4.56 16.84 18.53
C LYS A 94 5.55 16.75 17.37
N LEU A 95 5.44 15.70 16.55
CA LEU A 95 6.27 15.51 15.36
C LEU A 95 5.93 16.56 14.29
N GLN A 96 4.63 16.76 14.02
CA GLN A 96 4.15 17.73 13.03
C GLN A 96 4.40 19.18 13.45
N ALA A 97 4.45 19.49 14.74
CA ALA A 97 4.78 20.84 15.22
C ALA A 97 6.29 21.14 15.28
N ASP A 98 7.15 20.13 15.09
CA ASP A 98 8.60 20.29 15.28
C ASP A 98 9.26 21.00 14.07
N PRO A 99 9.94 22.13 14.26
CA PRO A 99 10.62 22.85 13.18
C PRO A 99 11.65 22.00 12.43
N PHE A 100 12.33 21.08 13.13
CA PHE A 100 13.32 20.20 12.50
C PHE A 100 12.68 19.28 11.47
N PHE A 101 11.54 18.65 11.81
CA PHE A 101 10.84 17.77 10.87
C PHE A 101 10.14 18.57 9.77
N GLN A 102 9.62 19.76 10.08
CA GLN A 102 9.04 20.65 9.07
C GLN A 102 10.06 21.10 8.03
N ALA A 103 11.30 21.36 8.42
CA ALA A 103 12.39 21.64 7.48
C ALA A 103 12.73 20.44 6.56
N LYS A 104 12.30 19.23 6.92
CA LYS A 104 12.53 17.97 6.18
C LYS A 104 11.29 17.49 5.42
N ARG A 105 10.32 18.36 5.12
CA ARG A 105 9.07 18.00 4.42
C ARG A 105 9.22 17.29 3.06
N ASN A 106 10.38 17.43 2.42
CA ASN A 106 10.67 16.78 1.15
C ASN A 106 11.09 15.31 1.32
N GLU A 107 11.45 14.88 2.54
CA GLU A 107 11.73 13.49 2.85
C GLU A 107 10.41 12.70 2.93
N ARG A 108 10.37 11.52 2.31
CA ARG A 108 9.15 10.72 2.18
C ARG A 108 9.42 9.25 2.52
N GLY A 109 8.41 8.55 3.01
CA GLY A 109 8.52 7.13 3.34
C GLY A 109 9.68 6.82 4.28
N ILE A 110 10.43 5.75 4.00
CA ILE A 110 11.49 5.24 4.89
C ILE A 110 12.56 6.29 5.19
N SER A 111 12.89 7.18 4.25
CA SER A 111 13.95 8.20 4.48
C SER A 111 13.56 9.17 5.59
N PHE A 112 12.28 9.58 5.64
CA PHE A 112 11.76 10.41 6.73
C PHE A 112 11.79 9.66 8.06
N TRP A 113 11.28 8.42 8.09
CA TRP A 113 11.19 7.64 9.33
C TRP A 113 12.55 7.36 9.99
N ARG A 114 13.63 7.32 9.19
CA ARG A 114 15.00 7.20 9.69
C ARG A 114 15.49 8.41 10.49
N LEU A 115 14.84 9.56 10.37
CA LEU A 115 15.21 10.79 11.09
C LEU A 115 14.67 10.83 12.53
N LEU A 116 13.70 9.99 12.88
CA LEU A 116 13.04 10.06 14.19
C LEU A 116 13.96 9.56 15.31
N PRO A 117 14.31 10.34 16.34
CA PRO A 117 15.07 9.80 17.47
C PRO A 117 14.23 8.76 18.24
N GLU A 118 14.78 7.57 18.45
CA GLU A 118 14.09 6.43 19.09
C GLU A 118 13.59 6.77 20.50
N ALA A 119 14.45 7.37 21.33
CA ALA A 119 14.11 7.79 22.68
C ALA A 119 12.91 8.76 22.74
N ARG A 120 12.71 9.56 21.67
CA ARG A 120 11.58 10.49 21.60
C ARG A 120 10.37 9.80 20.99
N PHE A 121 10.50 9.01 19.92
CA PHE A 121 9.36 8.53 19.12
C PHE A 121 9.30 7.00 18.97
N PRO A 122 9.29 6.21 20.05
CA PRO A 122 9.40 4.75 19.97
C PRO A 122 8.22 4.11 19.21
N HIS A 123 6.98 4.41 19.59
CA HIS A 123 5.80 3.82 18.92
C HIS A 123 5.64 4.21 17.44
N LEU A 124 6.10 5.41 17.06
CA LEU A 124 6.08 5.85 15.67
C LEU A 124 7.20 5.18 14.85
N ARG A 125 8.33 4.86 15.48
CA ARG A 125 9.38 4.02 14.89
C ARG A 125 8.91 2.59 14.68
N ASP A 126 8.30 1.97 15.68
CA ASP A 126 7.76 0.61 15.60
C ASP A 126 6.70 0.51 14.50
N PHE A 127 5.81 1.51 14.44
CA PHE A 127 4.84 1.64 13.36
C PHE A 127 5.51 1.67 11.98
N ALA A 128 6.52 2.53 11.81
CA ALA A 128 7.20 2.67 10.52
C ALA A 128 7.93 1.39 10.11
N LEU A 129 8.53 0.67 11.07
CA LEU A 129 9.16 -0.63 10.84
C LEU A 129 8.11 -1.65 10.40
N SER A 130 6.99 -1.75 11.12
CA SER A 130 5.88 -2.64 10.77
C SER A 130 5.36 -2.38 9.34
N MET A 131 5.12 -1.10 8.99
CA MET A 131 4.69 -0.71 7.64
C MET A 131 5.75 -1.05 6.59
N ALA A 132 7.02 -0.77 6.86
CA ALA A 132 8.12 -1.09 5.94
C ALA A 132 8.26 -2.60 5.69
N SER A 133 8.09 -3.43 6.73
CA SER A 133 8.15 -4.90 6.60
C SER A 133 7.01 -5.45 5.73
N MET A 134 5.79 -4.91 5.88
CA MET A 134 4.64 -5.32 5.04
C MET A 134 4.88 -5.06 3.55
N PHE A 135 5.50 -3.91 3.20
CA PHE A 135 5.84 -3.57 1.82
C PHE A 135 7.15 -4.22 1.34
N GLY A 136 8.05 -4.57 2.26
CA GLY A 136 9.28 -5.29 1.95
C GLY A 136 9.02 -6.69 1.42
N SER A 137 8.06 -7.41 2.02
CA SER A 137 7.70 -8.76 1.54
C SER A 137 7.12 -8.76 0.13
N THR A 138 6.32 -7.75 -0.25
CA THR A 138 5.80 -7.65 -1.63
C THR A 138 6.91 -7.38 -2.63
N TYR A 139 7.88 -6.50 -2.32
CA TYR A 139 9.05 -6.28 -3.18
C TYR A 139 9.88 -7.55 -3.35
N VAL A 140 10.13 -8.29 -2.27
CA VAL A 140 10.86 -9.57 -2.32
C VAL A 140 10.09 -10.60 -3.16
N CYS A 141 8.77 -10.68 -3.00
CA CYS A 141 7.93 -11.54 -3.83
C CYS A 141 7.96 -11.13 -5.31
N GLU A 142 7.77 -9.85 -5.63
CA GLU A 142 7.78 -9.33 -7.01
C GLU A 142 9.13 -9.53 -7.70
N SER A 143 10.23 -9.31 -6.98
CA SER A 143 11.59 -9.56 -7.47
C SER A 143 11.84 -11.06 -7.71
N SER A 144 11.40 -11.92 -6.78
CA SER A 144 11.51 -13.38 -6.91
C SER A 144 10.70 -13.91 -8.10
N PHE A 145 9.47 -13.44 -8.29
CA PHE A 145 8.62 -13.80 -9.43
C PHE A 145 9.17 -13.29 -10.76
N SER A 146 9.73 -12.07 -10.80
CA SER A 146 10.37 -11.51 -11.99
C SER A 146 11.62 -12.32 -12.38
N THR A 147 12.43 -12.70 -11.40
CA THR A 147 13.62 -13.53 -11.59
C THR A 147 13.24 -14.93 -12.07
N MET A 148 12.19 -15.51 -11.49
CA MET A 148 11.64 -16.80 -11.88
C MET A 148 11.04 -16.77 -13.30
N LYS A 149 10.39 -15.67 -13.71
CA LYS A 149 9.92 -15.47 -15.09
C LYS A 149 11.09 -15.43 -16.07
N HIS A 150 12.20 -14.80 -15.70
CA HIS A 150 13.42 -14.77 -16.50
C HIS A 150 14.10 -16.15 -16.58
N ILE A 151 14.14 -16.93 -15.50
CA ILE A 151 14.64 -18.32 -15.49
C ILE A 151 13.75 -19.24 -16.33
N LYS A 152 12.41 -19.15 -16.18
CA LYS A 152 11.44 -19.88 -17.00
C LYS A 152 11.56 -19.57 -18.50
N SER A 153 11.91 -18.33 -18.85
CA SER A 153 12.11 -17.92 -20.24
C SER A 153 13.37 -18.52 -20.88
N LYS A 154 14.39 -18.86 -20.08
CA LYS A 154 15.65 -19.46 -20.57
C LYS A 154 15.63 -20.99 -20.58
N GLU A 155 15.02 -21.61 -19.57
CA GLU A 155 15.06 -23.07 -19.32
C GLU A 155 13.70 -23.76 -19.55
N ARG A 156 12.94 -23.31 -20.55
CA ARG A 156 11.52 -23.65 -20.76
C ARG A 156 11.20 -25.16 -20.86
N ASN A 157 12.19 -26.01 -21.11
CA ASN A 157 12.02 -27.46 -21.29
C ASN A 157 12.52 -28.32 -20.11
N ARG A 158 13.04 -27.76 -19.00
CA ARG A 158 13.75 -28.54 -17.96
C ARG A 158 13.28 -28.34 -16.51
N LEU A 159 12.33 -27.45 -16.25
CA LEU A 159 11.84 -27.20 -14.89
C LEU A 159 10.53 -27.96 -14.63
N THR A 160 10.63 -29.02 -13.84
CA THR A 160 9.48 -29.68 -13.17
C THR A 160 9.06 -28.89 -11.92
N ASP A 161 7.80 -29.05 -11.49
CA ASP A 161 7.23 -28.33 -10.34
C ASP A 161 8.01 -28.57 -9.02
N GLU A 162 8.66 -29.73 -8.88
CA GLU A 162 9.53 -30.02 -7.74
C GLU A 162 10.77 -29.11 -7.71
N ILE A 163 11.41 -28.89 -8.86
CA ILE A 163 12.59 -28.00 -8.97
C ILE A 163 12.17 -26.56 -8.66
N LEU A 164 10.95 -26.17 -9.04
CA LEU A 164 10.39 -24.86 -8.72
C LEU A 164 10.19 -24.66 -7.21
N PHE A 165 9.72 -25.69 -6.51
CA PHE A 165 9.56 -25.67 -5.06
C PHE A 165 10.90 -25.50 -4.34
N TYR A 166 11.97 -26.17 -4.80
CA TYR A 166 13.31 -26.00 -4.24
C TYR A 166 13.97 -24.65 -4.58
N LEU A 167 13.68 -24.09 -5.76
CA LEU A 167 14.25 -22.82 -6.19
C LEU A 167 13.61 -21.61 -5.51
N MET A 168 12.32 -21.66 -5.18
CA MET A 168 11.60 -20.54 -4.56
C MET A 168 12.28 -20.00 -3.30
N PRO A 169 12.59 -20.82 -2.27
CA PRO A 169 13.31 -20.36 -1.08
C PRO A 169 14.68 -19.77 -1.43
N THR A 170 15.40 -20.42 -2.34
CA THR A 170 16.74 -19.98 -2.77
C THR A 170 16.70 -18.64 -3.51
N LEU A 171 15.67 -18.38 -4.31
CA LEU A 171 15.49 -17.13 -5.04
C LEU A 171 15.09 -15.98 -4.11
N CYS A 172 14.21 -16.25 -3.14
CA CYS A 172 13.91 -15.27 -2.09
C CYS A 172 15.16 -14.91 -1.27
N ASN A 173 16.08 -15.87 -1.07
CA ASN A 173 17.34 -15.66 -0.37
C ASN A 173 18.49 -15.08 -1.24
N ARG A 174 18.38 -15.17 -2.58
CA ARG A 174 19.39 -14.67 -3.54
C ARG A 174 19.16 -13.23 -3.99
N VAL A 175 18.09 -12.59 -3.55
CA VAL A 175 18.02 -11.12 -3.55
C VAL A 175 19.22 -10.66 -2.72
N THR A 176 20.23 -10.09 -3.37
CA THR A 176 21.54 -9.85 -2.78
C THR A 176 21.45 -9.13 -1.42
N PRO A 177 22.28 -9.51 -0.43
CA PRO A 177 22.32 -8.88 0.89
C PRO A 177 22.54 -7.36 0.83
N GLU A 178 23.11 -6.81 -0.25
CA GLU A 178 23.31 -5.36 -0.34
C GLU A 178 22.01 -4.53 -0.40
N THR A 179 20.86 -5.14 -0.69
CA THR A 179 19.55 -4.47 -0.61
C THR A 179 18.59 -5.05 0.43
N CYS A 180 18.79 -6.28 0.92
CA CYS A 180 17.94 -6.92 1.92
C CYS A 180 18.58 -7.05 3.33
N GLU A 181 19.91 -6.97 3.45
CA GLU A 181 20.60 -7.03 4.75
C GLU A 181 20.38 -5.75 5.57
N LYS A 182 19.98 -4.63 4.93
CA LYS A 182 19.51 -3.42 5.62
C LYS A 182 18.02 -3.45 6.00
N ALA A 183 17.27 -4.48 5.62
CA ALA A 183 15.82 -4.53 5.80
C ALA A 183 15.32 -5.70 6.67
N SER A 184 16.10 -6.77 6.89
CA SER A 184 15.61 -7.86 7.77
C SER A 184 16.64 -8.65 8.59
N CYS A 185 17.96 -8.40 8.50
CA CYS A 185 18.92 -9.14 9.36
C CYS A 185 20.22 -8.40 9.75
N GLY A 186 20.47 -7.18 9.26
CA GLY A 186 21.60 -6.34 9.68
C GLY A 186 21.21 -5.34 10.76
N SER A 187 21.44 -5.73 12.02
CA SER A 187 21.54 -4.87 13.20
C SER A 187 20.24 -4.23 13.73
N MET A 188 19.46 -5.11 14.37
CA MET A 188 18.84 -4.88 15.69
C MET A 188 19.79 -4.19 16.71
N ASP A 189 21.12 -4.19 16.45
CA ASP A 189 22.14 -3.52 17.26
C ASP A 189 22.45 -2.05 16.89
N SER A 190 21.96 -1.53 15.76
CA SER A 190 22.25 -0.14 15.35
C SER A 190 21.27 0.89 15.94
N PHE A 191 20.21 0.41 16.61
CA PHE A 191 19.25 1.22 17.34
C PHE A 191 19.70 1.48 18.80
N TYR A 192 20.47 0.56 19.39
CA TYR A 192 21.09 0.72 20.72
C TYR A 192 22.52 1.27 20.64
N SER A 193 22.68 2.55 20.34
CA SER A 193 23.94 3.24 20.67
C SER A 193 23.64 4.60 21.28
N ASN A 194 23.45 4.56 22.60
CA ASN A 194 23.41 5.71 23.48
C ASN A 194 24.83 6.27 23.60
N PRO A 195 25.12 7.55 23.32
CA PRO A 195 26.42 8.11 23.62
C PRO A 195 26.53 8.26 25.14
N LYS A 196 27.21 7.31 25.79
CA LYS A 196 27.77 7.54 27.12
C LYS A 196 28.70 8.74 27.02
N THR A 197 28.31 9.84 27.63
CA THR A 197 29.25 10.84 28.13
C THR A 197 30.20 10.15 29.12
N PRO A 198 31.46 10.57 29.17
CA PRO A 198 32.02 10.85 30.49
C PRO A 198 32.54 12.27 30.61
N ALA A 199 32.37 12.75 31.84
CA ALA A 199 32.87 13.99 32.39
C ALA A 199 34.38 14.20 32.17
N ARG A 200 34.70 15.43 31.77
CA ARG A 200 35.65 16.37 32.40
C ARG A 200 36.66 15.79 33.42
N GLN A 201 37.94 16.04 33.18
CA GLN A 201 38.99 16.44 34.14
C GLN A 201 40.12 17.07 33.30
N THR A 202 40.29 18.40 33.26
CA THR A 202 41.23 19.17 34.10
C THR A 202 42.52 18.42 34.44
N SER A 203 43.62 18.77 33.77
CA SER A 203 44.74 19.45 34.42
C SER A 203 45.58 20.20 33.39
#